data_AF-A0A3E0D1H7-F1
#
_entry.id   AF-A0A3E0D1H7-F1
#
_cell.length_a   1.000
_cell.length_b   1.000
_cell.length_c   1.000
_cell.angle_alpha   90.00
_cell.angle_beta   90.00
_cell.angle_gamma   90.00
#
_symmetry.space_group_name_H-M   'P 1'
#
loop_
_entity.id
_entity.type
_entity.pdbx_description
1 polymer ?
#
loop_
_entity_poly.entity_id
_entity_poly.type
_entity_poly.pdbx_seq_one_letter_code
_entity_poly.pdbx_strand_id
1 'polypeptide(L)'
;MKEYIELLDVFAIYPHSSFSKLIPINQWGNRQQAEEYLKKYWLSQKEYINVWKKLQDKVFYEKRRLPDLVYQSGYKMLALRGGCLFNEESFNQLQKAMDAVGDEYFVIIQQSQEFTNGEPMFRMKFPVNISWNELSGGNYISAVMLEMSYNEYFVFSESGSWGKYTANDYDFPLDIIGFKPNLEPIFQNHFRQTEEELNEILSWMPWEYKKLIREQ
;
A
#
# COMPACT_ATOMS: atom_id res chain seq x y z
N MET A 1 -26.59 -0.76 -4.68
CA MET A 1 -25.63 -0.34 -5.73
C MET A 1 -24.26 -0.90 -5.34
N LYS A 2 -23.44 -1.37 -6.29
CA LYS A 2 -22.08 -1.87 -5.97
C LYS A 2 -21.19 -0.65 -5.69
N GLU A 3 -20.50 -0.64 -4.55
CA GLU A 3 -19.68 0.51 -4.11
C GLU A 3 -18.55 0.86 -5.10
N TYR A 4 -18.05 -0.12 -5.86
CA TYR A 4 -16.91 0.03 -6.77
C TYR A 4 -17.32 0.25 -8.24
N ILE A 5 -18.60 0.49 -8.55
CA ILE A 5 -19.08 0.55 -9.94
C ILE A 5 -18.40 1.67 -10.73
N GLU A 6 -18.14 2.80 -10.09
CA GLU A 6 -17.49 3.96 -10.73
C GLU A 6 -16.06 3.62 -11.17
N LEU A 7 -15.34 2.78 -10.43
CA LEU A 7 -13.98 2.36 -10.80
C LEU A 7 -13.98 1.54 -12.09
N LEU A 8 -15.01 0.69 -12.28
CA LEU A 8 -15.17 -0.10 -13.51
C LEU A 8 -15.44 0.77 -14.73
N ASP A 9 -16.11 1.90 -14.55
CA ASP A 9 -16.47 2.81 -15.63
C ASP A 9 -15.32 3.76 -15.96
N VAL A 10 -14.74 4.39 -14.93
CA VAL A 10 -13.68 5.40 -15.07
C VAL A 10 -12.39 4.77 -15.62
N PHE A 11 -11.94 3.65 -15.06
CA PHE A 11 -10.63 3.11 -15.42
C PHE A 11 -10.62 2.24 -16.68
N ALA A 12 -11.78 1.76 -17.14
CA ALA A 12 -11.87 0.99 -18.38
C ALA A 12 -11.40 1.78 -19.61
N ILE A 13 -11.59 3.11 -19.61
CA ILE A 13 -11.22 4.01 -20.73
C ILE A 13 -10.05 4.94 -20.38
N TYR A 14 -9.41 4.75 -19.22
CA TYR A 14 -8.40 5.69 -18.73
C TYR A 14 -7.09 5.58 -19.51
N PRO A 15 -6.41 6.71 -19.84
CA PRO A 15 -5.19 6.71 -20.66
C PRO A 15 -3.99 5.96 -20.07
N HIS A 16 -4.06 5.54 -18.79
CA HIS A 16 -2.99 4.78 -18.13
C HIS A 16 -2.65 3.47 -18.86
N SER A 17 -3.57 2.93 -19.66
CA SER A 17 -3.33 1.82 -20.57
C SER A 17 -2.12 2.01 -21.50
N SER A 18 -1.74 3.25 -21.79
CA SER A 18 -0.61 3.57 -22.68
C SER A 18 0.76 3.44 -22.00
N PHE A 19 0.79 3.33 -20.66
CA PHE A 19 2.03 3.31 -19.88
C PHE A 19 2.09 2.15 -18.87
N SER A 20 1.02 1.35 -18.74
CA SER A 20 1.00 0.18 -17.86
C SER A 20 2.03 -0.87 -18.31
N LYS A 21 2.76 -1.43 -17.36
CA LYS A 21 3.68 -2.57 -17.60
C LYS A 21 3.02 -3.89 -17.24
N LEU A 22 2.01 -3.86 -16.37
CA LEU A 22 1.24 -5.05 -15.96
C LEU A 22 0.25 -5.51 -17.03
N ILE A 23 -0.51 -4.60 -17.64
CA ILE A 23 -1.60 -4.95 -18.56
C ILE A 23 -1.35 -4.33 -19.94
N PRO A 24 -1.07 -5.15 -20.96
CA PRO A 24 -0.95 -4.67 -22.34
C PRO A 24 -2.22 -3.94 -22.80
N ILE A 25 -2.06 -2.90 -23.62
CA ILE A 25 -3.17 -2.06 -24.10
C ILE A 25 -4.28 -2.86 -24.80
N ASN A 26 -3.94 -3.94 -25.51
CA ASN A 26 -4.91 -4.81 -26.19
C ASN A 26 -5.70 -5.72 -25.25
N GLN A 27 -5.31 -5.82 -23.98
CA GLN A 27 -6.00 -6.56 -22.93
C GLN A 27 -6.69 -5.62 -21.92
N TRP A 28 -6.48 -4.31 -22.05
CA TRP A 28 -7.08 -3.30 -21.18
C TRP A 28 -8.60 -3.23 -21.37
N GLY A 29 -9.30 -2.85 -20.30
CA GLY A 29 -10.75 -2.64 -20.34
C GLY A 29 -11.58 -3.92 -20.23
N ASN A 30 -10.98 -5.06 -19.86
CA ASN A 30 -11.75 -6.30 -19.59
C ASN A 30 -12.59 -6.14 -18.31
N ARG A 31 -13.81 -5.63 -18.48
CA ARG A 31 -14.72 -5.32 -17.37
C ARG A 31 -15.12 -6.56 -16.58
N GLN A 32 -15.30 -7.71 -17.22
CA GLN A 32 -15.71 -8.92 -16.52
C GLN A 32 -14.63 -9.36 -15.52
N GLN A 33 -13.38 -9.44 -15.98
CA GLN A 33 -12.24 -9.79 -15.12
C GLN A 33 -12.06 -8.80 -13.96
N ALA A 34 -12.13 -7.50 -14.25
CA ALA A 34 -12.05 -6.45 -13.24
C ALA A 34 -13.19 -6.54 -12.21
N GLU A 35 -14.42 -6.83 -12.65
CA GLU A 35 -15.57 -6.96 -11.75
C GLU A 35 -15.47 -8.21 -10.86
N GLU A 36 -15.03 -9.34 -11.40
CA GLU A 36 -14.79 -10.57 -10.62
C GLU A 36 -13.71 -10.37 -9.56
N TYR A 37 -12.64 -9.66 -9.90
CA TYR A 37 -11.59 -9.27 -8.96
C TYR A 37 -12.13 -8.38 -7.83
N LEU A 38 -12.88 -7.32 -8.16
CA LEU A 38 -13.50 -6.44 -7.15
C LEU A 38 -14.52 -7.19 -6.30
N LYS A 39 -15.35 -8.08 -6.86
CA LYS A 39 -16.26 -8.91 -6.06
C LYS A 39 -15.54 -9.73 -4.99
N LYS A 40 -14.33 -10.19 -5.28
CA LYS A 40 -13.56 -11.07 -4.41
C LYS A 40 -12.81 -10.31 -3.31
N TYR A 41 -12.25 -9.15 -3.62
CA TYR A 41 -11.32 -8.44 -2.73
C TYR A 41 -11.78 -7.07 -2.27
N TRP A 42 -12.89 -6.55 -2.78
CA TRP A 42 -13.38 -5.25 -2.35
C TRP A 42 -13.76 -5.27 -0.87
N LEU A 43 -13.17 -4.35 -0.12
CA LEU A 43 -13.52 -4.14 1.27
C LEU A 43 -14.72 -3.20 1.35
N SER A 44 -15.87 -3.76 1.74
CA SER A 44 -17.10 -2.97 1.90
C SER A 44 -16.90 -1.79 2.85
N GLN A 45 -17.58 -0.67 2.59
CA GLN A 45 -17.53 0.52 3.44
C GLN A 45 -17.90 0.19 4.88
N LYS A 46 -18.90 -0.68 5.08
CA LYS A 46 -19.34 -1.11 6.41
C LYS A 46 -18.22 -1.84 7.16
N GLU A 47 -17.51 -2.78 6.52
CA GLU A 47 -16.40 -3.48 7.16
C GLU A 47 -15.22 -2.54 7.41
N TYR A 48 -14.91 -1.66 6.45
CA TYR A 48 -13.86 -0.67 6.59
C TYR A 48 -14.09 0.23 7.82
N ILE A 49 -15.23 0.90 7.90
CA ILE A 49 -15.52 1.84 9.01
C ILE A 49 -15.55 1.12 10.37
N ASN A 50 -16.14 -0.08 10.43
CA ASN A 50 -16.35 -0.76 11.70
C ASN A 50 -15.10 -1.44 12.26
N VAL A 51 -14.20 -1.90 11.38
CA VAL A 51 -13.04 -2.72 11.73
C VAL A 51 -11.74 -2.01 11.31
N TRP A 52 -11.52 -1.87 10.01
CA TRP A 52 -10.21 -1.52 9.47
C TRP A 52 -9.81 -0.06 9.67
N LYS A 53 -10.74 0.89 9.65
CA LYS A 53 -10.46 2.30 9.93
C LYS A 53 -9.94 2.49 11.35
N LYS A 54 -10.53 1.78 12.32
CA LYS A 54 -10.06 1.81 13.72
C LYS A 54 -8.66 1.22 13.87
N LEU A 55 -8.31 0.22 13.05
CA LEU A 55 -6.96 -0.32 13.01
C LEU A 55 -6.00 0.64 12.31
N GLN A 56 -6.40 1.23 11.19
CA GLN A 56 -5.65 2.27 10.49
C GLN A 56 -5.29 3.41 11.45
N ASP A 57 -6.24 3.89 12.26
CA ASP A 57 -6.03 5.00 13.20
C ASP A 57 -5.11 4.63 14.39
N LYS A 58 -4.92 3.34 14.67
CA LYS A 58 -3.95 2.83 15.66
C LYS A 58 -2.54 2.67 15.10
N VAL A 59 -2.41 2.54 13.79
CA VAL A 59 -1.11 2.41 13.11
C VAL A 59 -0.63 3.78 12.66
N PHE A 60 -1.53 4.56 12.07
CA PHE A 60 -1.25 5.82 11.41
C PHE A 60 -1.98 7.00 12.08
N TYR A 61 -1.38 8.18 12.00
CA TYR A 61 -2.06 9.43 12.32
C TYR A 61 -3.01 9.82 11.20
N GLU A 62 -4.25 10.15 11.56
CA GLU A 62 -5.26 10.56 10.59
C GLU A 62 -4.83 11.85 9.85
N LYS A 63 -5.07 11.88 8.52
CA LYS A 63 -4.79 13.02 7.62
C LYS A 63 -3.32 13.47 7.54
N ARG A 64 -2.39 12.74 8.16
CA ARG A 64 -0.96 13.02 7.97
C ARG A 64 -0.45 12.34 6.71
N ARG A 65 0.45 13.05 6.05
CA ARG A 65 1.21 12.64 4.87
C ARG A 65 2.62 13.20 5.01
N LEU A 66 3.56 12.71 4.22
CA LEU A 66 4.88 13.34 4.20
C LEU A 66 4.75 14.84 3.87
N PRO A 67 5.54 15.71 4.54
CA PRO A 67 6.69 15.40 5.39
C PRO A 67 6.36 15.08 6.87
N ASP A 68 5.09 15.11 7.28
CA ASP A 68 4.70 14.86 8.67
C ASP A 68 4.83 13.38 9.03
N LEU A 69 5.16 13.09 10.31
CA LEU A 69 5.20 11.71 10.81
C LEU A 69 3.83 11.05 10.70
N VAL A 70 3.70 10.05 9.82
CA VAL A 70 2.47 9.32 9.54
C VAL A 70 2.15 8.21 10.53
N TYR A 71 3.15 7.72 11.29
CA TYR A 71 2.97 6.61 12.23
C TYR A 71 2.67 7.08 13.64
N GLN A 72 1.78 6.36 14.33
CA GLN A 72 1.59 6.51 15.78
C GLN A 72 2.87 6.16 16.54
N SER A 73 2.98 6.61 17.79
CA SER A 73 4.11 6.25 18.65
C SER A 73 4.22 4.74 18.89
N GLY A 74 5.44 4.24 19.07
CA GLY A 74 5.69 2.82 19.38
C GLY A 74 5.81 1.90 18.17
N TYR A 75 6.00 2.48 16.98
CA TYR A 75 6.47 1.75 15.81
C TYR A 75 7.93 2.10 15.55
N LYS A 76 8.73 1.06 15.30
CA LYS A 76 9.99 1.15 14.58
C LYS A 76 9.69 1.32 13.09
N MET A 77 10.62 1.87 12.34
CA MET A 77 10.43 2.21 10.93
C MET A 77 11.66 1.90 10.10
N LEU A 78 11.43 1.38 8.91
CA LEU A 78 12.40 1.35 7.82
C LEU A 78 11.85 2.13 6.63
N ALA A 79 12.73 2.69 5.81
CA ALA A 79 12.38 3.45 4.62
C ALA A 79 13.04 2.82 3.40
N LEU A 80 12.27 2.64 2.33
CA LEU A 80 12.66 2.04 1.06
C LEU A 80 12.37 3.03 -0.07
N ARG A 81 12.99 2.81 -1.22
CA ARG A 81 12.62 3.53 -2.45
C ARG A 81 11.20 3.12 -2.87
N GLY A 82 10.37 4.10 -3.20
CA GLY A 82 8.99 3.91 -3.66
C GLY A 82 8.83 4.11 -5.17
N GLY A 83 7.63 4.56 -5.58
CA GLY A 83 7.29 4.92 -6.97
C GLY A 83 6.16 4.09 -7.57
N CYS A 84 5.78 3.01 -6.89
CA CYS A 84 4.58 2.21 -7.15
C CYS A 84 4.13 1.58 -5.83
N LEU A 85 2.90 1.06 -5.76
CA LEU A 85 2.44 0.39 -4.55
C LEU A 85 3.21 -0.90 -4.30
N PHE A 86 3.37 -1.73 -5.33
CA PHE A 86 4.20 -2.93 -5.31
C PHE A 86 4.75 -3.25 -6.69
N ASN A 87 5.96 -3.77 -6.72
CA ASN A 87 6.41 -4.71 -7.75
C ASN A 87 6.45 -6.14 -7.17
N GLU A 88 6.62 -7.14 -8.02
CA GLU A 88 6.61 -8.55 -7.60
C GLU A 88 7.64 -8.84 -6.50
N GLU A 89 8.86 -8.31 -6.64
CA GLU A 89 9.94 -8.55 -5.68
C GLU A 89 9.60 -7.97 -4.29
N SER A 90 9.22 -6.70 -4.24
CA SER A 90 8.84 -6.00 -3.00
C SER A 90 7.61 -6.61 -2.33
N PHE A 91 6.62 -7.04 -3.12
CA PHE A 91 5.45 -7.75 -2.61
C PHE A 91 5.85 -9.09 -2.00
N ASN A 92 6.66 -9.89 -2.70
CA ASN A 92 7.12 -11.19 -2.21
C ASN A 92 7.99 -11.06 -0.94
N GLN A 93 8.76 -9.98 -0.79
CA GLN A 93 9.49 -9.66 0.45
C GLN A 93 8.52 -9.34 1.60
N LEU A 94 7.54 -8.47 1.36
CA LEU A 94 6.53 -8.13 2.36
C LEU A 94 5.70 -9.35 2.75
N GLN A 95 5.30 -10.18 1.79
CA GLN A 95 4.54 -11.41 2.03
C GLN A 95 5.27 -12.36 2.97
N LYS A 96 6.58 -12.57 2.78
CA LYS A 96 7.38 -13.39 3.72
C LYS A 96 7.39 -12.82 5.13
N ALA A 97 7.43 -11.50 5.27
CA ALA A 97 7.34 -10.85 6.58
C ALA A 97 5.94 -11.03 7.19
N MET A 98 4.86 -10.86 6.41
CA MET A 98 3.48 -11.09 6.85
C MET A 98 3.26 -12.55 7.30
N ASP A 99 3.76 -13.52 6.53
CA ASP A 99 3.72 -14.94 6.86
C ASP A 99 4.46 -15.23 8.18
N ALA A 100 5.64 -14.62 8.38
CA ALA A 100 6.43 -14.79 9.60
C ALA A 100 5.78 -14.14 10.84
N VAL A 101 5.01 -13.06 10.64
CA VAL A 101 4.20 -12.43 11.70
C VAL A 101 2.99 -13.30 12.05
N GLY A 102 2.46 -14.06 11.09
CA GLY A 102 1.28 -14.91 11.26
C GLY A 102 -0.05 -14.17 11.05
N ASP A 103 -0.04 -13.07 10.28
CA ASP A 103 -1.27 -12.42 9.83
C ASP A 103 -1.93 -13.27 8.73
N GLU A 104 -3.26 -13.32 8.72
CA GLU A 104 -4.08 -14.00 7.72
C GLU A 104 -4.53 -13.07 6.60
N TYR A 105 -4.76 -11.79 6.89
CA TYR A 105 -5.20 -10.79 5.92
C TYR A 105 -4.33 -9.52 5.94
N PHE A 106 -4.47 -8.74 4.88
CA PHE A 106 -4.02 -7.37 4.85
C PHE A 106 -4.97 -6.54 4.00
N VAL A 107 -4.94 -5.23 4.20
CA VAL A 107 -5.72 -4.29 3.40
C VAL A 107 -4.81 -3.30 2.69
N ILE A 108 -5.27 -2.84 1.53
CA ILE A 108 -4.71 -1.72 0.78
C ILE A 108 -5.78 -0.65 0.74
N ILE A 109 -5.50 0.49 1.38
CA ILE A 109 -6.39 1.64 1.46
C ILE A 109 -5.70 2.81 0.77
N GLN A 110 -6.27 3.32 -0.32
CA GLN A 110 -5.78 4.55 -0.93
C GLN A 110 -6.07 5.73 -0.01
N GLN A 111 -5.11 6.64 0.15
CA GLN A 111 -5.35 7.90 0.84
C GLN A 111 -6.49 8.66 0.15
N SER A 112 -7.44 9.16 0.94
CA SER A 112 -8.55 9.96 0.42
C SER A 112 -8.05 11.27 -0.19
N GLN A 113 -8.64 11.69 -1.30
CA GLN A 113 -8.30 12.94 -1.98
C GLN A 113 -9.46 13.94 -1.86
N GLU A 114 -9.21 15.23 -2.08
CA GLU A 114 -10.25 16.26 -1.87
C GLU A 114 -11.50 16.00 -2.72
N PHE A 115 -11.32 15.52 -3.95
CA PHE A 115 -12.43 15.22 -4.85
C PHE A 115 -13.19 13.92 -4.51
N THR A 116 -12.69 13.09 -3.59
CA THR A 116 -13.38 11.88 -3.13
C THR A 116 -14.23 12.12 -1.88
N ASN A 117 -14.42 13.39 -1.48
CA ASN A 117 -15.16 13.78 -0.28
C ASN A 117 -14.68 13.07 0.99
N GLY A 118 -13.39 12.75 1.07
CA GLY A 118 -12.78 12.05 2.21
C GLY A 118 -12.95 10.53 2.18
N GLU A 119 -13.55 9.94 1.15
CA GLU A 119 -13.59 8.48 0.99
C GLU A 119 -12.37 7.96 0.22
N PRO A 120 -11.75 6.85 0.65
CA PRO A 120 -10.67 6.22 -0.10
C PRO A 120 -11.24 5.58 -1.38
N MET A 121 -10.61 5.87 -2.53
CA MET A 121 -11.04 5.36 -3.84
C MET A 121 -10.77 3.85 -3.98
N PHE A 122 -9.63 3.35 -3.51
CA PHE A 122 -9.41 1.90 -3.33
C PHE A 122 -9.50 1.51 -1.86
N ARG A 123 -10.30 0.48 -1.58
CA ARG A 123 -10.31 -0.27 -0.33
C ARG A 123 -10.33 -1.76 -0.67
N MET A 124 -9.19 -2.41 -0.52
CA MET A 124 -9.02 -3.80 -0.93
C MET A 124 -8.57 -4.62 0.27
N LYS A 125 -9.08 -5.84 0.41
CA LYS A 125 -8.71 -6.79 1.44
C LYS A 125 -8.27 -8.08 0.76
N PHE A 126 -7.07 -8.55 1.12
CA PHE A 126 -6.45 -9.72 0.54
C PHE A 126 -6.04 -10.70 1.64
N PRO A 127 -6.07 -12.02 1.39
CA PRO A 127 -5.40 -12.96 2.26
C PRO A 127 -3.87 -12.81 2.08
N VAL A 128 -3.11 -12.99 3.15
CA VAL A 128 -1.64 -12.85 3.12
C VAL A 128 -1.01 -13.81 2.11
N ASN A 129 -1.56 -15.02 1.95
CA ASN A 129 -1.06 -16.04 1.02
C ASN A 129 -1.44 -15.82 -0.47
N ILE A 130 -2.01 -14.67 -0.84
CA ILE A 130 -2.35 -14.35 -2.23
C ILE A 130 -1.10 -14.37 -3.12
N SER A 131 -1.17 -15.00 -4.29
CA SER A 131 -0.03 -14.98 -5.22
C SER A 131 0.10 -13.61 -5.91
N TRP A 132 1.31 -13.25 -6.35
CA TRP A 132 1.51 -12.04 -7.16
C TRP A 132 0.62 -12.01 -8.41
N ASN A 133 0.49 -13.13 -9.12
CA ASN A 133 -0.36 -13.24 -10.32
C ASN A 133 -1.84 -12.97 -10.01
N GLU A 134 -2.30 -13.38 -8.83
CA GLU A 134 -3.67 -13.14 -8.40
C GLU A 134 -3.86 -11.70 -7.94
N LEU A 135 -2.92 -11.14 -7.17
CA LEU A 135 -2.93 -9.73 -6.75
C LEU A 135 -2.93 -8.78 -7.96
N SER A 136 -2.09 -9.05 -8.95
CA SER A 136 -1.94 -8.26 -10.18
C SER A 136 -2.96 -8.62 -11.27
N GLY A 137 -3.79 -9.64 -11.07
CA GLY A 137 -4.70 -10.22 -12.07
C GLY A 137 -6.04 -9.50 -12.27
N GLY A 138 -6.25 -8.34 -11.65
CA GLY A 138 -7.48 -7.55 -11.73
C GLY A 138 -7.69 -6.71 -13.00
N ASN A 139 -6.92 -6.96 -14.07
CA ASN A 139 -6.90 -6.15 -15.28
C ASN A 139 -6.61 -4.66 -14.97
N TYR A 140 -7.30 -3.71 -15.60
CA TYR A 140 -7.07 -2.27 -15.39
C TYR A 140 -7.21 -1.83 -13.92
N ILE A 141 -7.98 -2.55 -13.10
CA ILE A 141 -8.14 -2.22 -11.67
C ILE A 141 -6.85 -2.47 -10.90
N SER A 142 -6.23 -3.65 -11.04
CA SER A 142 -4.97 -3.94 -10.37
C SER A 142 -3.83 -3.11 -10.96
N ALA A 143 -3.81 -2.88 -12.27
CA ALA A 143 -2.82 -2.01 -12.91
C ALA A 143 -2.84 -0.60 -12.31
N VAL A 144 -4.03 0.01 -12.25
CA VAL A 144 -4.20 1.35 -11.67
C VAL A 144 -3.82 1.39 -10.20
N MET A 145 -4.26 0.41 -9.41
CA MET A 145 -3.93 0.34 -7.98
C MET A 145 -2.42 0.18 -7.76
N LEU A 146 -1.75 -0.67 -8.54
CA LEU A 146 -0.35 -1.04 -8.31
C LEU A 146 0.63 -0.03 -8.91
N GLU A 147 0.34 0.54 -10.09
CA GLU A 147 1.30 1.31 -10.89
C GLU A 147 1.09 2.84 -10.87
N MET A 148 -0.06 3.36 -10.40
CA MET A 148 -0.27 4.81 -10.42
C MET A 148 0.59 5.55 -9.39
N SER A 149 1.55 6.30 -9.90
CA SER A 149 2.62 6.97 -9.16
C SER A 149 2.22 8.26 -8.44
N TYR A 150 0.96 8.67 -8.46
CA TYR A 150 0.47 9.85 -7.72
C TYR A 150 -0.49 9.47 -6.59
N ASN A 151 -0.71 8.18 -6.39
CA ASN A 151 -1.54 7.69 -5.31
C ASN A 151 -0.69 7.34 -4.09
N GLU A 152 -1.12 7.81 -2.92
CA GLU A 152 -0.59 7.37 -1.64
C GLU A 152 -1.46 6.25 -1.08
N TYR A 153 -0.84 5.30 -0.38
CA TYR A 153 -1.53 4.12 0.14
C TYR A 153 -1.11 3.78 1.56
N PHE A 154 -2.05 3.27 2.34
CA PHE A 154 -1.81 2.56 3.58
C PHE A 154 -2.03 1.07 3.36
N VAL A 155 -1.02 0.27 3.68
CA VAL A 155 -1.09 -1.18 3.69
C VAL A 155 -0.87 -1.66 5.11
N PHE A 156 -1.76 -2.48 5.66
CA PHE A 156 -1.62 -2.97 7.04
C PHE A 156 -2.47 -4.23 7.24
N SER A 157 -2.16 -5.00 8.28
CA SER A 157 -2.85 -6.25 8.62
C SER A 157 -3.87 -6.10 9.74
N GLU A 158 -4.64 -7.16 10.00
CA GLU A 158 -5.63 -7.20 11.08
C GLU A 158 -5.01 -7.12 12.48
N SER A 159 -3.74 -7.52 12.65
CA SER A 159 -3.07 -7.36 13.94
C SER A 159 -2.76 -5.90 14.25
N GLY A 160 -2.64 -5.05 13.22
CA GLY A 160 -2.16 -3.68 13.35
C GLY A 160 -0.76 -3.63 13.96
N SER A 161 0.02 -4.70 13.85
CA SER A 161 1.38 -4.78 14.40
C SER A 161 2.43 -4.22 13.44
N TRP A 162 2.06 -4.01 12.19
CA TRP A 162 2.84 -3.33 11.18
C TRP A 162 1.92 -2.57 10.22
N GLY A 163 2.53 -1.70 9.43
CA GLY A 163 1.92 -1.05 8.29
C GLY A 163 3.00 -0.56 7.35
N LYS A 164 2.64 -0.38 6.09
CA LYS A 164 3.42 0.27 5.06
C LYS A 164 2.65 1.51 4.60
N TYR A 165 3.34 2.63 4.51
CA TYR A 165 2.86 3.86 3.89
C TYR A 165 3.63 4.07 2.60
N THR A 166 2.92 4.16 1.48
CA THR A 166 3.49 4.45 0.16
C THR A 166 3.22 5.90 -0.18
N ALA A 167 4.28 6.69 -0.28
CA ALA A 167 4.27 8.11 -0.60
C ALA A 167 4.74 8.33 -2.04
N ASN A 168 3.91 7.96 -3.03
CA ASN A 168 4.34 8.04 -4.42
C ASN A 168 4.39 9.48 -4.97
N ASP A 169 3.59 10.40 -4.40
CA ASP A 169 3.50 11.80 -4.83
C ASP A 169 4.51 12.73 -4.13
N TYR A 170 5.48 12.15 -3.41
CA TYR A 170 6.55 12.92 -2.76
C TYR A 170 7.72 13.15 -3.74
N ASP A 171 8.50 14.23 -3.55
CA ASP A 171 9.62 14.61 -4.44
C ASP A 171 10.54 13.44 -4.78
N PHE A 172 10.80 12.60 -3.78
CA PHE A 172 11.43 11.29 -3.94
C PHE A 172 10.45 10.24 -3.44
N PRO A 173 9.83 9.44 -4.31
CA PRO A 173 8.86 8.44 -3.90
C PRO A 173 9.45 7.48 -2.86
N LEU A 174 8.73 7.28 -1.76
CA LEU A 174 9.20 6.53 -0.60
C LEU A 174 8.16 5.50 -0.16
N ASP A 175 8.65 4.35 0.25
CA ASP A 175 7.88 3.35 0.99
C ASP A 175 8.41 3.31 2.43
N ILE A 176 7.54 3.57 3.40
CA ILE A 176 7.91 3.56 4.81
C ILE A 176 7.18 2.42 5.48
N ILE A 177 7.89 1.43 6.01
CA ILE A 177 7.29 0.31 6.75
C ILE A 177 7.49 0.56 8.24
N GLY A 178 6.38 0.73 8.96
CA GLY A 178 6.35 0.79 10.42
C GLY A 178 5.98 -0.56 11.02
N PHE A 179 6.65 -1.00 12.08
CA PHE A 179 6.39 -2.27 12.75
C PHE A 179 6.62 -2.17 14.26
N LYS A 180 5.94 -3.01 15.05
CA LYS A 180 6.19 -3.08 16.50
C LYS A 180 7.61 -3.56 16.79
N PRO A 181 8.27 -3.08 17.87
CA PRO A 181 9.66 -3.43 18.16
C PRO A 181 9.97 -4.93 18.21
N ASN A 182 9.02 -5.75 18.68
CA ASN A 182 9.17 -7.20 18.72
C ASN A 182 9.22 -7.88 17.33
N LEU A 183 8.83 -7.18 16.27
CA LEU A 183 8.87 -7.66 14.88
C LEU A 183 10.13 -7.22 14.14
N GLU A 184 10.99 -6.42 14.77
CA GLU A 184 12.20 -5.90 14.14
C GLU A 184 13.09 -7.00 13.51
N PRO A 185 13.36 -8.14 14.19
CA PRO A 185 14.18 -9.19 13.57
C PRO A 185 13.59 -9.75 12.28
N ILE A 186 12.25 -9.77 12.16
CA ILE A 186 11.55 -10.25 10.97
C ILE A 186 11.76 -9.27 9.82
N PHE A 187 11.46 -7.99 10.05
CA PHE A 187 11.55 -6.96 9.00
C PHE A 187 13.00 -6.70 8.58
N GLN A 188 13.96 -6.62 9.51
CA GLN A 188 15.37 -6.47 9.17
C GLN A 188 15.93 -7.66 8.39
N ASN A 189 15.42 -8.88 8.61
CA ASN A 189 15.86 -10.04 7.85
C ASN A 189 15.39 -10.00 6.38
N HIS A 190 14.19 -9.48 6.11
CA HIS A 190 13.60 -9.45 4.78
C HIS A 190 13.93 -8.17 3.98
N PHE A 191 14.20 -7.06 4.65
CA PHE A 191 14.46 -5.76 4.03
C PHE A 191 15.88 -5.25 4.36
N ARG A 192 16.89 -6.03 4.00
CA ARG A 192 18.28 -5.64 4.20
C ARG A 192 18.68 -4.56 3.21
N GLN A 193 19.18 -3.45 3.72
CA GLN A 193 19.68 -2.34 2.92
C GLN A 193 21.19 -2.22 3.11
N THR A 194 21.89 -1.76 2.07
CA THR A 194 23.29 -1.37 2.23
C THR A 194 23.38 -0.04 2.97
N GLU A 195 24.53 0.24 3.59
CA GLU A 195 24.75 1.55 4.25
C GLU A 195 24.65 2.71 3.26
N GLU A 196 25.11 2.51 2.02
CA GLU A 196 25.00 3.48 0.93
C GLU A 196 23.53 3.77 0.58
N GLU A 197 22.73 2.72 0.38
CA GLU A 197 21.30 2.83 0.08
C GLU A 197 20.54 3.53 1.21
N LEU A 198 20.81 3.14 2.45
CA LEU A 198 20.19 3.75 3.62
C LEU A 198 20.54 5.24 3.72
N ASN A 199 21.80 5.61 3.52
CA ASN A 199 22.24 7.01 3.59
C ASN A 199 21.60 7.87 2.48
N GLU A 200 21.46 7.31 1.28
CA GLU A 200 20.77 7.97 0.18
C GLU A 200 19.30 8.20 0.50
N ILE A 201 18.57 7.16 0.92
CA ILE A 201 17.15 7.26 1.29
C ILE A 201 16.97 8.24 2.43
N LEU A 202 17.81 8.14 3.47
CA LEU A 202 17.79 9.08 4.57
C LEU A 202 17.98 10.51 4.07
N SER A 203 18.78 10.80 3.06
CA SER A 203 18.93 12.17 2.55
C SER A 203 17.60 12.80 2.11
N TRP A 204 16.66 11.99 1.60
CA TRP A 204 15.33 12.40 1.13
C TRP A 204 14.29 12.54 2.25
N MET A 205 14.52 11.88 3.39
CA MET A 205 13.56 11.83 4.50
C MET A 205 13.50 13.14 5.28
N PRO A 206 12.31 13.51 5.82
CA PRO A 206 12.20 14.58 6.80
C PRO A 206 13.02 14.28 8.07
N TRP A 207 13.43 15.34 8.79
CA TRP A 207 14.28 15.22 9.97
C TRP A 207 13.72 14.31 11.07
N GLU A 208 12.42 14.38 11.34
CA GLU A 208 11.79 13.56 12.38
C GLU A 208 11.94 12.06 12.11
N TYR A 209 11.80 11.65 10.85
CA TYR A 209 12.01 10.27 10.44
C TYR A 209 13.48 9.86 10.53
N LYS A 210 14.42 10.72 10.10
CA LYS A 210 15.86 10.45 10.18
C LYS A 210 16.28 10.09 11.59
N LYS A 211 15.79 10.84 12.58
CA LYS A 211 16.05 10.60 13.99
C LYS A 211 15.52 9.23 14.41
N LEU A 212 14.25 8.96 14.13
CA LEU A 212 13.59 7.73 14.53
C LEU A 212 14.17 6.49 13.85
N ILE A 213 14.68 6.58 12.62
CA ILE A 213 15.30 5.45 11.90
C ILE A 213 16.71 5.16 12.45
N ARG A 214 17.47 6.19 12.82
CA ARG A 214 18.85 6.03 13.33
C ARG A 214 18.94 5.61 14.80
N GLU A 215 17.90 5.88 15.59
CA GLU A 215 17.86 5.56 17.03
C GLU A 215 17.35 4.13 17.33
N GLN A 216 17.10 3.31 16.31
CA GLN A 216 16.54 1.95 16.43
C GLN A 216 17.56 0.88 16.82
#